data_AF-A0A816UBA7-F1
#
_entry.id   AF-A0A816UBA7-F1
#
_cell.length_a   1.000
_cell.length_b   1.000
_cell.length_c   1.000
_cell.angle_alpha   90.00
_cell.angle_beta   90.00
_cell.angle_gamma   90.00
#
_symmetry.space_group_name_H-M   'P 1'
#
loop_
_entity.id
_entity.type
_entity.pdbx_description
1 polymer ?
#
loop_
_entity_poly.entity_id
_entity_poly.type
_entity_poly.pdbx_seq_one_letter_code
_entity_poly.pdbx_strand_id
1 'polypeptide(L)' 'IEIWAGPLADQSQAVLLLNRNSTNSEVITVKWTDLGWPTNQWALVRDLWAQRDIGTFYGSYTSPNIESHAVQMLKITLNH' A
#
# COMPACT_ATOMS: atom_id res chain seq x y z
N ILE A 1 5.37 -12.94 1.84
CA ILE A 1 4.93 -11.54 1.71
C ILE A 1 4.60 -10.97 3.08
N GLU A 2 4.81 -9.68 3.29
CA GLU A 2 4.39 -8.98 4.50
C GLU A 2 3.81 -7.60 4.15
N ILE A 3 2.86 -7.16 4.96
CA ILE A 3 2.26 -5.84 4.90
C ILE A 3 2.40 -5.23 6.29
N TRP A 4 3.05 -4.08 6.36
CA TRP A 4 3.18 -3.31 7.60
C TRP A 4 2.49 -1.96 7.40
N ALA A 5 1.75 -1.50 8.39
CA ALA A 5 1.04 -0.23 8.33
C ALA A 5 1.19 0.55 9.63
N GLY A 6 1.26 1.88 9.51
CA GLY A 6 1.32 2.77 10.66
C GLY A 6 0.68 4.13 10.36
N PRO A 7 -0.01 4.75 11.33
CA PRO A 7 -0.64 6.06 11.15
C PRO A 7 0.40 7.17 10.99
N LEU A 8 0.06 8.17 10.18
CA LEU A 8 0.80 9.42 10.04
C LEU A 8 0.03 10.57 10.68
N ALA A 9 0.72 11.70 10.91
CA ALA A 9 0.16 12.87 11.61
C ALA A 9 -1.09 13.48 10.93
N ASP A 10 -1.26 13.28 9.62
CA ASP A 10 -2.37 13.79 8.83
C ASP A 10 -3.51 12.78 8.66
N GLN A 11 -3.58 11.75 9.51
CA GLN A 11 -4.57 10.67 9.49
C GLN A 11 -4.46 9.71 8.29
N SER A 12 -3.49 9.92 7.40
CA SER A 12 -3.12 8.92 6.40
C SER A 12 -2.35 7.76 7.04
N GLN A 13 -2.10 6.70 6.28
CA GLN A 13 -1.24 5.59 6.72
C GLN A 13 -0.02 5.43 5.82
N ALA A 14 1.12 5.19 6.44
CA ALA A 14 2.30 4.65 5.77
C ALA A 14 2.14 3.13 5.68
N VAL A 15 2.26 2.58 4.47
CA VAL A 15 2.13 1.15 4.20
C VAL A 15 3.39 0.64 3.52
N LEU A 16 3.96 -0.44 4.03
CA LEU A 16 5.14 -1.09 3.50
C LEU A 16 4.76 -2.48 2.98
N LEU A 17 4.99 -2.71 1.70
CA LEU A 17 4.78 -3.99 1.02
C LEU A 17 6.14 -4.65 0.84
N LEU A 18 6.37 -5.76 1.53
CA LEU A 18 7.66 -6.47 1.54
C LEU A 18 7.54 -7.85 0.92
N ASN A 19 8.37 -8.10 -0.10
CA ASN A 19 8.59 -9.45 -0.61
C ASN A 19 9.81 -10.07 0.08
N ARG A 20 9.57 -11.01 1.00
CA ARG A 20 10.62 -11.79 1.68
C ARG A 20 11.08 -13.02 0.90
N ASN A 21 10.46 -13.34 -0.23
CA ASN A 21 10.84 -14.49 -1.04
C ASN A 21 12.14 -14.20 -1.79
N SER A 22 12.96 -15.24 -1.96
CA SER A 22 14.33 -15.14 -2.47
C SER A 22 14.48 -15.34 -3.98
N THR A 23 13.38 -15.66 -4.69
CA THR A 23 13.44 -16.01 -6.12
C THR A 23 12.37 -15.36 -6.97
N ASN A 24 11.16 -15.20 -6.44
CA ASN A 24 10.00 -14.81 -7.24
C ASN A 24 9.59 -13.38 -6.91
N SER A 25 9.06 -12.68 -7.90
CA SER A 25 8.27 -11.48 -7.63
C SER A 25 6.90 -11.86 -7.08
N GLU A 26 6.33 -10.95 -6.30
CA GLU A 26 5.05 -11.16 -5.63
C GLU A 26 4.05 -10.08 -6.00
N VAL A 27 2.78 -10.49 -6.08
CA VAL A 27 1.62 -9.61 -6.16
C VAL A 27 1.12 -9.41 -4.72
N ILE A 28 1.14 -8.16 -4.23
CA ILE A 28 0.71 -7.86 -2.87
C ILE A 28 -0.48 -6.91 -2.91
N THR A 29 -1.59 -7.31 -2.27
CA THR A 29 -2.79 -6.50 -2.12
C THR A 29 -2.94 -6.03 -0.69
N VAL A 30 -3.06 -4.72 -0.48
CA VAL A 30 -3.48 -4.12 0.79
C VAL A 30 -4.96 -3.76 0.70
N LYS A 31 -5.78 -4.30 1.60
CA LYS A 31 -7.20 -3.92 1.70
C LYS A 31 -7.36 -2.81 2.72
N TRP A 32 -8.32 -1.91 2.51
CA TRP A 32 -8.66 -0.87 3.48
C TRP A 32 -9.05 -1.45 4.84
N THR A 33 -9.67 -2.62 4.86
CA THR A 33 -10.00 -3.33 6.10
C THR A 33 -8.77 -3.75 6.90
N ASP A 34 -7.66 -4.08 6.24
CA ASP A 34 -6.40 -4.44 6.91
C ASP A 34 -5.75 -3.20 7.58
N LEU A 35 -6.12 -2.00 7.11
CA LEU A 35 -5.75 -0.71 7.65
C LEU A 35 -6.76 -0.19 8.69
N GLY A 36 -7.82 -0.96 9.00
CA GLY A 36 -8.88 -0.53 9.91
C GLY A 36 -9.89 0.45 9.31
N TRP A 37 -9.95 0.56 7.98
CA TRP A 37 -10.88 1.43 7.25
C TRP A 37 -12.01 0.64 6.57
N PRO A 38 -13.17 1.27 6.29
CA PRO A 38 -14.26 0.62 5.58
C PRO A 38 -13.89 0.24 4.14
N THR A 39 -14.44 -0.88 3.64
CA THR A 39 -14.18 -1.35 2.26
C THR A 39 -14.81 -0.46 1.17
N ASN A 40 -15.73 0.42 1.54
CA ASN A 40 -16.51 1.25 0.62
C ASN A 40 -15.98 2.69 0.53
N GLN A 41 -14.66 2.83 0.58
CA GLN A 41 -13.99 4.13 0.53
C GLN A 41 -13.00 4.21 -0.63
N TRP A 42 -12.90 5.41 -1.19
CA TRP A 42 -11.83 5.76 -2.10
C TRP A 42 -10.62 6.23 -1.30
N ALA A 43 -9.42 5.85 -1.72
CA ALA A 43 -8.19 6.37 -1.15
C ALA A 43 -7.17 6.71 -2.24
N LEU A 44 -6.45 7.81 -2.07
CA LEU A 44 -5.28 8.17 -2.86
C LEU A 44 -4.09 7.31 -2.40
N VAL A 45 -3.41 6.66 -3.35
CA VAL A 45 -2.19 5.89 -3.11
C VAL A 45 -1.01 6.62 -3.75
N ARG A 46 -0.02 6.95 -2.92
CA ARG A 46 1.22 7.62 -3.32
C ARG A 46 2.42 6.71 -3.09
N ASP A 47 3.25 6.54 -4.10
CA ASP A 47 4.57 5.93 -3.96
C ASP A 47 5.54 6.96 -3.35
N LEU A 48 6.12 6.62 -2.19
CA LEU A 48 7.02 7.52 -1.49
C LEU A 48 8.43 7.54 -2.08
N TRP A 49 8.87 6.45 -2.72
CA TRP A 49 10.18 6.38 -3.39
C TRP A 49 10.15 7.10 -4.72
N ALA A 50 9.12 6.88 -5.53
CA ALA A 50 8.94 7.60 -6.79
C ALA A 50 8.42 9.04 -6.58
N GLN A 51 8.06 9.40 -5.34
CA GLN A 51 7.45 10.69 -4.98
C GLN A 51 6.26 11.05 -5.86
N ARG A 52 5.43 10.06 -6.18
CA ARG A 52 4.39 10.19 -7.20
C ARG A 52 3.11 9.52 -6.76
N ASP A 53 1.99 10.18 -7.05
CA ASP A 53 0.67 9.60 -6.86
C ASP A 53 0.43 8.54 -7.95
N ILE A 54 0.12 7.32 -7.53
CA ILE A 54 -0.13 6.19 -8.44
C ILE A 54 -1.59 6.24 -8.93
N GLY A 55 -2.49 6.76 -8.09
CA GLY A 55 -3.90 6.93 -8.43
C GLY A 55 -4.80 6.78 -7.21
N THR A 56 -6.10 6.83 -7.46
CA THR A 56 -7.15 6.57 -6.46
C THR A 56 -7.73 5.19 -6.65
N PHE A 57 -7.93 4.47 -5.54
CA PHE A 57 -8.42 3.09 -5.56
C PHE A 57 -9.56 2.91 -4.56
N TYR A 58 -10.47 1.98 -4.86
CA TYR A 58 -11.66 1.69 -4.06
C TYR A 58 -11.52 0.33 -3.36
N GLY A 59 -11.68 0.32 -2.03
CA GLY A 59 -11.60 -0.88 -1.19
C GLY A 59 -10.21 -1.49 -0.97
N SER A 60 -9.30 -1.38 -1.94
CA SER A 60 -7.94 -1.94 -1.85
C SER A 60 -7.00 -1.35 -2.90
N TYR A 61 -5.70 -1.63 -2.75
CA TYR A 61 -4.68 -1.43 -3.77
C TYR A 61 -3.86 -2.70 -3.96
N THR A 62 -3.56 -3.05 -5.21
CA THR A 62 -2.71 -4.19 -5.57
C THR A 62 -1.45 -3.70 -6.27
N SER A 63 -0.29 -4.00 -5.68
CA SER A 63 0.99 -3.85 -6.35
C SER A 63 1.31 -5.12 -7.14
N PRO A 64 1.42 -5.07 -8.48
CA PRO A 64 1.46 -6.26 -9.32
C PRO A 64 2.83 -6.92 -9.41
N ASN A 65 3.91 -6.23 -9.01
CA ASN A 65 5.26 -6.77 -9.15
C ASN A 65 6.21 -6.17 -8.10
N ILE A 66 6.36 -6.87 -6.99
CA ILE A 66 7.40 -6.58 -5.99
C ILE A 66 8.46 -7.66 -6.14
N GLU A 67 9.61 -7.31 -6.69
CA GLU A 67 10.72 -8.25 -6.93
C GLU A 67 11.22 -8.91 -5.64
N SER A 68 11.99 -9.99 -5.79
CA SER A 68 12.57 -10.70 -4.64
C SER A 68 13.38 -9.74 -3.76
N HIS A 69 13.14 -9.79 -2.45
CA HIS A 69 13.73 -8.90 -1.44
C HIS A 69 13.46 -7.41 -1.64
N ALA A 70 12.57 -7.04 -2.57
CA ALA A 70 12.19 -5.67 -2.80
C ALA A 70 11.11 -5.22 -1.81
N VAL A 71 11.04 -3.90 -1.66
CA VAL A 71 10.08 -3.21 -0.82
C VAL A 71 9.46 -2.05 -1.58
N GLN A 72 8.15 -1.87 -1.41
CA GLN A 72 7.46 -0.66 -1.85
C GLN A 72 6.90 0.06 -0.63
N MET A 73 7.16 1.37 -0.55
CA MET A 73 6.65 2.22 0.52
C MET A 73 5.59 3.16 -0.03
N LEU A 74 4.40 3.10 0.53
CA LEU A 74 3.23 3.82 0.10
C LEU A 74 2.76 4.75 1.22
N LYS A 75 2.19 5.89 0.83
CA LYS A 75 1.28 6.67 1.67
C LYS A 75 -0.12 6.52 1.12
N ILE A 76 -1.07 6.17 1.97
CA ILE A 76 -2.47 5.98 1.60
C ILE A 76 -3.32 6.94 2.40
N THR A 77 -4.13 7.73 1.71
CA THR A 77 -5.00 8.75 2.29
C THR A 77 -6.43 8.50 1.88
N LEU A 78 -7.36 8.33 2.83
CA LEU A 78 -8.79 8.25 2.52
C LEU A 78 -9.26 9.55 1.87
N ASN A 79 -10.08 9.44 0.83
CA ASN A 79 -10.79 10.56 0.25
C ASN A 79 -12.02 10.82 1.13
N HIS A 80 -12.19 12.05 1.60
CA HIS A 80 -13.38 12.51 2.33
C HIS A 80 -14.48 12.95 1.37
#